data_AF-A0A377TTD1-F1
#
_entry.id   AF-A0A377TTD1-F1
#
_cell.length_a   1.000
_cell.length_b   1.000
_cell.length_c   1.000
_cell.angle_alpha   90.00
_cell.angle_beta   90.00
_cell.angle_gamma   90.00
#
_symmetry.space_group_name_H-M   'P 1'
#
loop_
_entity.id
_entity.type
_entity.pdbx_description
1 polymer ?
#
loop_
_entity_poly.entity_id
_entity_poly.type
_entity_poly.pdbx_seq_one_letter_code
_entity_poly.pdbx_strand_id
1 'polypeptide(L)' 'MAGAVLELYQLPAGTPFDAPRCGIDHLALEVSDLDAVQQRLAALGYPLDEGPIEEDNVRFLLIRGPDGERLEFDACKR' A
#
# COMPACT_ATOMS: atom_id res chain seq x y z
N MET A 1 -10.25 5.27 -19.53
CA MET A 1 -9.76 5.09 -18.14
C MET A 1 -8.53 5.95 -17.98
N ALA A 2 -8.58 6.98 -17.15
CA ALA A 2 -7.36 7.65 -16.72
C ALA A 2 -6.78 6.80 -15.58
N GLY A 3 -5.64 6.15 -15.83
CA GLY A 3 -4.88 5.48 -14.77
C GLY A 3 -3.99 6.49 -14.04
N ALA A 4 -3.43 6.07 -12.90
CA ALA A 4 -2.34 6.78 -12.25
C ALA A 4 -0.98 6.25 -12.73
N VAL A 5 0.04 7.10 -12.71
CA VAL A 5 1.44 6.70 -12.94
C VAL A 5 2.20 6.88 -11.63
N LEU A 6 2.87 5.81 -11.18
CA LEU A 6 3.80 5.85 -10.06
C LEU A 6 5.22 5.86 -10.61
N GLU A 7 5.95 6.93 -10.33
CA GLU A 7 7.37 7.06 -10.68
C GLU A 7 8.22 6.80 -9.43
N LEU A 8 9.11 5.79 -9.51
CA LEU A 8 10.03 5.45 -8.44
C LEU A 8 11.44 5.93 -8.80
N TYR A 9 12.01 6.77 -7.94
CA TYR A 9 13.37 7.29 -8.12
C TYR A 9 14.38 6.49 -7.30
N GLN A 10 15.26 5.76 -7.99
CA GLN A 10 16.40 5.11 -7.36
C GLN A 10 17.60 6.05 -7.34
N LEU A 11 18.02 6.47 -6.15
CA LEU A 11 19.23 7.28 -5.97
C LEU A 11 20.50 6.41 -6.13
N PRO A 12 21.65 7.02 -6.46
CA PRO A 12 22.93 6.31 -6.48
C PRO A 12 23.20 5.61 -5.14
N ALA A 13 23.82 4.43 -5.19
CA ALA A 13 24.16 3.66 -4.00
C ALA A 13 24.96 4.51 -2.98
N GLY A 14 24.54 4.48 -1.71
CA GLY A 14 25.15 5.26 -0.64
C GLY A 14 24.62 6.70 -0.49
N THR A 15 23.69 7.13 -1.33
CA THR A 15 22.99 8.42 -1.14
C THR A 15 22.00 8.27 0.02
N PRO A 16 22.10 9.08 1.09
CA PRO A 16 21.14 9.01 2.19
C PRO A 16 19.76 9.51 1.73
N PHE A 17 18.71 8.83 2.17
CA PHE A 17 17.35 9.34 2.08
C PHE A 17 17.07 10.16 3.37
N ASP A 18 16.94 11.47 3.24
CA ASP A 18 16.51 12.31 4.37
C ASP A 18 15.06 11.96 4.69
N ALA A 19 14.80 11.36 5.85
CA ALA A 19 13.45 10.99 6.25
C ALA A 19 12.60 12.24 6.51
N PRO A 20 11.64 12.61 5.63
CA PRO A 20 10.71 13.68 5.93
C PRO A 20 9.70 13.12 6.93
N ARG A 21 9.54 13.77 8.09
CA ARG A 21 8.52 13.37 9.08
C ARG A 21 7.13 13.96 8.80
N CYS A 22 6.98 14.66 7.68
CA CYS A 22 5.78 15.37 7.28
C CYS A 22 5.64 15.27 5.75
N GLY A 23 4.46 14.87 5.25
CA GLY A 23 4.20 14.66 3.83
C GLY A 23 3.12 13.61 3.59
N ILE A 24 3.08 13.07 2.37
CA ILE A 24 2.30 11.88 2.02
C ILE A 24 2.86 10.70 2.81
N ASP A 25 2.01 9.97 3.54
CA ASP A 25 2.40 8.87 4.42
C ASP A 25 2.10 7.48 3.84
N HIS A 26 1.14 7.37 2.91
CA HIS A 26 0.80 6.14 2.20
C HIS A 26 0.15 6.41 0.82
N LEU A 27 0.07 5.36 0.01
CA LEU A 27 -0.73 5.29 -1.21
C LEU A 27 -1.84 4.25 -1.01
N ALA A 28 -3.03 4.49 -1.58
CA ALA A 28 -4.13 3.55 -1.56
C ALA A 28 -4.47 3.08 -2.99
N LEU A 29 -4.68 1.77 -3.14
CA LEU A 29 -5.08 1.13 -4.39
C LEU A 29 -6.44 0.45 -4.20
N GLU A 30 -7.47 1.01 -4.84
CA GLU A 30 -8.80 0.40 -4.86
C GLU A 30 -8.75 -0.94 -5.61
N VAL A 31 -9.28 -1.99 -4.98
CA VAL A 31 -9.35 -3.35 -5.51
C VAL A 31 -10.77 -3.87 -5.49
N SER A 32 -11.08 -4.72 -6.47
CA SER A 32 -12.41 -5.34 -6.57
C SER A 32 -12.63 -6.49 -5.59
N ASP A 33 -11.55 -7.06 -5.03
CA ASP A 33 -11.59 -8.21 -4.13
C ASP A 33 -10.41 -8.13 -3.14
N LEU A 34 -10.71 -7.72 -1.92
CA LEU A 34 -9.70 -7.54 -0.88
C LEU A 34 -9.17 -8.87 -0.33
N ASP A 35 -10.00 -9.91 -0.29
CA ASP A 35 -9.61 -11.23 0.23
C ASP A 35 -8.62 -11.91 -0.72
N ALA A 36 -8.86 -11.81 -2.03
CA ALA A 36 -7.93 -12.30 -3.04
C ALA A 36 -6.56 -11.58 -2.96
N VAL A 37 -6.57 -10.27 -2.72
CA VAL A 37 -5.34 -9.48 -2.53
C VAL A 37 -4.61 -9.92 -1.27
N GLN A 38 -5.31 -10.05 -0.14
CA GLN A 38 -4.72 -10.52 1.12
C GLN A 38 -4.04 -11.88 0.97
N GLN A 39 -4.71 -12.85 0.33
CA GLN A 39 -4.15 -14.18 0.06
C GLN A 39 -2.89 -14.10 -0.82
N ARG A 40 -2.92 -13.26 -1.86
CA ARG A 40 -1.78 -13.07 -2.75
C ARG A 40 -0.58 -12.44 -2.03
N LEU A 41 -0.83 -11.44 -1.18
CA LEU A 41 0.22 -10.79 -0.38
C LEU A 41 0.87 -11.78 0.58
N ALA A 42 0.07 -12.60 1.27
CA ALA A 42 0.58 -13.65 2.16
C ALA A 42 1.43 -14.69 1.41
N ALA A 43 0.99 -15.12 0.23
CA ALA A 43 1.74 -16.06 -0.61
C ALA A 43 3.08 -15.51 -1.11
N LEU A 44 3.17 -14.18 -1.28
CA LEU A 44 4.39 -13.47 -1.67
C LEU A 44 5.29 -13.12 -0.46
N GLY A 45 4.84 -13.38 0.77
CA GLY A 45 5.59 -13.08 1.98
C GLY A 45 5.50 -11.62 2.45
N TYR A 46 4.47 -10.88 2.02
CA TYR A 46 4.17 -9.55 2.54
C TYR A 46 3.17 -9.65 3.71
N PRO A 47 3.62 -9.53 4.97
CA PRO A 47 2.72 -9.51 6.12
C PRO A 47 1.89 -8.22 6.14
N LEU A 48 0.73 -8.28 6.78
CA LEU A 48 -0.07 -7.09 7.03
C LEU A 48 0.63 -6.20 8.07
N ASP A 49 0.78 -4.92 7.73
CA ASP A 49 1.14 -3.84 8.66
C ASP A 49 -0.08 -3.51 9.54
N GLU A 50 -1.28 -3.54 8.95
CA GLU A 50 -2.55 -3.24 9.61
C GLU A 50 -3.72 -3.93 8.88
N GLY A 51 -4.78 -4.24 9.64
CA GLY A 51 -6.03 -4.79 9.13
C GLY A 51 -6.05 -6.31 8.88
N PRO A 52 -7.10 -6.83 8.21
CA PRO A 52 -8.18 -6.08 7.55
C PRO A 52 -9.08 -5.32 8.55
N ILE A 53 -9.51 -4.10 8.18
CA ILE A 53 -10.43 -3.25 8.96
C ILE A 53 -11.72 -3.07 8.16
N GLU A 54 -12.84 -3.11 8.88
CA GLU A 54 -14.18 -2.87 8.35
C GLU A 54 -14.68 -1.50 8.80
N GLU A 55 -14.91 -0.60 7.85
CA GLU A 55 -15.55 0.71 8.07
C GLU A 55 -16.89 0.75 7.32
N ASP A 56 -17.72 1.76 7.58
CA ASP A 56 -19.11 1.83 7.08
C ASP A 56 -19.25 1.53 5.57
N ASN A 57 -18.39 2.13 4.73
CA ASN A 57 -18.49 2.02 3.27
C ASN A 57 -17.25 1.39 2.61
N VAL A 58 -16.25 1.00 3.38
CA VAL A 58 -14.98 0.52 2.85
C VAL A 58 -14.40 -0.56 3.76
N ARG A 59 -13.69 -1.50 3.16
CA ARG A 59 -12.84 -2.46 3.87
C ARG A 59 -11.43 -2.28 3.35
N PHE A 60 -10.43 -2.26 4.21
CA PHE A 60 -9.04 -2.03 3.79
C PHE A 60 -8.02 -2.83 4.62
N LEU A 61 -6.81 -2.98 4.08
CA LEU A 61 -5.63 -3.53 4.74
C LEU A 61 -4.39 -2.76 4.31
N LEU A 62 -3.34 -2.78 5.13
CA LEU A 62 -2.07 -2.15 4.81
C LEU A 62 -0.90 -3.12 4.86
N ILE A 63 0.12 -2.88 4.03
CA ILE A 63 1.41 -3.55 4.07
C ILE A 63 2.55 -2.53 4.06
N ARG A 64 3.77 -3.02 4.31
CA ARG A 64 5.02 -2.31 4.02
C ARG A 64 5.66 -2.87 2.76
N GLY A 65 6.09 -1.98 1.88
CA GLY A 65 6.94 -2.35 0.76
C GLY A 65 8.42 -2.44 1.16
N PRO A 66 9.31 -2.74 0.20
CA PRO A 66 10.73 -2.98 0.46
C PRO A 66 11.48 -1.79 1.06
N ASP A 67 11.06 -0.57 0.77
CA ASP A 67 11.67 0.67 1.29
C ASP A 67 10.96 1.16 2.58
N GLY A 68 9.98 0.38 3.08
CA GLY A 68 9.19 0.70 4.27
C GLY A 68 8.03 1.66 4.01
N GLU A 69 7.74 1.99 2.75
CA GLU A 69 6.57 2.73 2.33
C GLU A 69 5.29 1.98 2.72
N ARG A 70 4.24 2.72 3.13
CA ARG A 70 2.93 2.13 3.42
C ARG A 70 2.10 2.07 2.15
N LEU A 71 1.49 0.91 1.92
CA LEU A 71 0.54 0.71 0.85
C LEU A 71 -0.77 0.18 1.44
N GLU A 72 -1.86 0.87 1.14
CA GLU A 72 -3.23 0.46 1.45
C GLU A 72 -3.87 -0.20 0.23
N PHE A 73 -4.64 -1.25 0.49
CA PHE A 73 -5.59 -1.82 -0.46
C PHE A 73 -6.97 -1.69 0.14
N ASP A 74 -7.90 -1.10 -0.62
CA ASP A 74 -9.25 -0.85 -0.16
C ASP A 74 -10.29 -1.36 -1.15
N ALA A 75 -11.46 -1.73 -0.63
CA ALA A 75 -12.61 -2.17 -1.43
C ALA A 75 -13.87 -1.46 -0.92
N CYS A 76 -14.49 -0.66 -1.80
CA CYS A 76 -15.77 -0.02 -1.50
C CYS A 76 -16.89 -1.07 -1.41
N LYS A 77 -17.69 -0.97 -0.34
CA LYS A 77 -18.91 -1.75 -0.16
C LYS A 77 -19.99 -1.14 -1.08
N ARG A 78 -20.38 -1.87 -2.12
CA ARG A 78 -21.41 -1.45 -3.09
C ARG A 78 -22.78 -1.94 -2.68
#